data_AF-A0A5C8CVM9-F1
#
_entry.id   AF-A0A5C8CVM9-F1
#
_cell.length_a   1.000
_cell.length_b   1.000
_cell.length_c   1.000
_cell.angle_alpha   90.00
_cell.angle_beta   90.00
_cell.angle_gamma   90.00
#
_symmetry.space_group_name_H-M   'P 1'
#
loop_
_entity.id
_entity.type
_entity.pdbx_description
1 polymer ?
#
loop_
_entity_poly.entity_id
_entity_poly.type
_entity_poly.pdbx_seq_one_letter_code
_entity_poly.pdbx_strand_id
1 'polypeptide(L)'
;SLMQMPRTTVAIQMLREVQQPYIVVLTNPTTGGVTASYAMLGDVQIAEPGALIGFAGARVIEQTIREKLPEGFQRAEYLKEHGMVDMVVHRHDLRATLARICRLLTKAPPAEGFESRSASLPVDLPATASPA
;
A
#
# COMPACT_ATOMS: atom_id res chain seq x y z
N SER A 1 -16.18 12.40 7.71
CA SER A 1 -16.78 11.85 8.93
C SER A 1 -17.37 10.47 8.65
N LEU A 2 -17.70 9.69 9.69
CA LEU A 2 -17.98 8.23 9.67
C LEU A 2 -18.79 7.73 8.45
N MET A 3 -19.89 8.41 8.10
CA MET A 3 -20.75 8.01 6.96
C MET A 3 -20.07 8.09 5.59
N GLN A 4 -18.91 8.74 5.47
CA GLN A 4 -18.11 8.75 4.24
C GLN A 4 -17.37 7.43 4.00
N MET A 5 -17.13 6.64 5.05
CA MET A 5 -16.46 5.34 4.94
C MET A 5 -17.27 4.39 4.05
N PRO A 6 -18.55 4.05 4.35
CA PRO A 6 -19.32 3.16 3.48
C PRO A 6 -19.53 3.77 2.09
N ARG A 7 -19.70 5.10 1.97
CA ARG A 7 -19.86 5.76 0.67
C ARG A 7 -18.64 5.55 -0.25
N THR A 8 -17.44 5.74 0.28
CA THR A 8 -16.20 5.56 -0.49
C THR A 8 -15.90 4.10 -0.77
N THR A 9 -16.22 3.19 0.16
CA THR A 9 -16.16 1.74 -0.07
C THR A 9 -17.05 1.30 -1.22
N VAL A 10 -18.30 1.77 -1.28
CA VAL A 10 -19.21 1.48 -2.41
C VAL A 10 -18.65 2.02 -3.73
N ALA A 11 -18.08 3.24 -3.74
CA ALA A 11 -17.46 3.80 -4.94
C ALA A 11 -16.28 2.94 -5.45
N ILE A 12 -15.46 2.38 -4.56
CA ILE A 12 -14.36 1.47 -4.94
C ILE A 12 -14.91 0.14 -5.46
N GLN A 13 -15.99 -0.37 -4.88
CA GLN A 13 -16.66 -1.57 -5.40
C GLN A 13 -17.16 -1.34 -6.83
N MET A 14 -17.77 -0.19 -7.12
CA MET A 14 -18.18 0.17 -8.48
C MET A 14 -16.99 0.28 -9.44
N LEU A 15 -15.84 0.79 -8.97
CA LEU A 15 -14.60 0.83 -9.76
C LEU A 15 -14.09 -0.59 -10.09
N ARG A 16 -14.20 -1.51 -9.13
CA ARG A 16 -13.84 -2.92 -9.30
C ARG A 16 -14.76 -3.64 -10.29
N GLU A 17 -16.06 -3.32 -10.30
CA GLU A 17 -17.04 -3.89 -11.24
C GLU A 17 -16.71 -3.54 -12.70
N VAL A 18 -16.16 -2.35 -12.96
CA VAL A 18 -15.68 -1.94 -14.28
C VAL A 18 -14.21 -2.33 -14.55
N GLN A 19 -13.63 -3.17 -13.69
CA GLN A 19 -12.28 -3.72 -13.81
C GLN A 19 -11.17 -2.66 -13.97
N GLN A 20 -11.33 -1.51 -13.31
CA GLN A 20 -10.29 -0.48 -13.29
C GLN A 20 -9.41 -0.64 -12.05
N PRO A 21 -8.08 -0.54 -12.19
CA PRO A 21 -7.16 -0.71 -11.06
C PRO A 21 -7.28 0.44 -10.07
N TYR A 22 -7.34 0.11 -8.78
CA TYR A 22 -7.30 1.07 -7.68
C TYR A 22 -5.99 0.94 -6.91
N ILE A 23 -5.10 1.91 -7.12
CA ILE A 23 -3.78 1.95 -6.45
C ILE A 23 -3.84 2.97 -5.32
N VAL A 24 -3.42 2.56 -4.12
CA VAL A 24 -3.38 3.43 -2.95
C VAL A 24 -1.93 3.78 -2.61
N VAL A 25 -1.68 5.08 -2.39
CA VAL A 25 -0.42 5.58 -1.85
C VAL A 25 -0.65 6.13 -0.45
N LEU A 26 -0.17 5.40 0.55
CA LEU A 26 -0.23 5.72 1.96
C LEU A 26 0.90 6.68 2.33
N THR A 27 0.54 7.83 2.87
CA THR A 27 1.48 8.88 3.25
C THR A 27 1.38 9.19 4.74
N ASN A 28 2.34 9.94 5.28
CA ASN A 28 2.42 10.19 6.70
C ASN A 28 1.53 11.37 7.16
N PRO A 29 0.63 11.20 8.15
CA PRO A 29 0.07 9.95 8.66
C PRO A 29 -1.22 9.55 7.91
N THR A 30 -1.50 8.24 7.82
CA THR A 30 -2.80 7.72 7.38
C THR A 30 -3.41 6.93 8.53
N THR A 31 -4.43 7.47 9.20
CA THR A 31 -4.98 6.83 10.42
C THR A 31 -6.50 6.85 10.51
N GLY A 32 -7.05 6.10 11.47
CA GLY A 32 -8.47 6.14 11.83
C GLY A 32 -9.41 5.66 10.74
N GLY A 33 -10.51 6.39 10.52
CA GLY A 33 -11.54 6.02 9.56
C GLY A 33 -11.04 5.90 8.12
N VAL A 34 -9.96 6.61 7.74
CA VAL A 34 -9.36 6.52 6.40
C VAL A 34 -8.71 5.16 6.19
N THR A 35 -7.87 4.71 7.13
CA THR A 35 -7.29 3.35 7.07
C THR A 35 -8.34 2.27 7.17
N ALA A 36 -9.41 2.49 7.95
CA ALA A 36 -10.51 1.53 8.07
C ALA A 36 -11.50 1.59 6.90
N SER A 37 -11.20 2.31 5.81
CA SER A 37 -12.05 2.40 4.63
C SER A 37 -11.22 2.37 3.34
N TYR A 38 -11.36 3.37 2.48
CA TYR A 38 -10.82 3.38 1.13
C TYR A 38 -9.30 3.17 1.07
N ALA A 39 -8.54 3.60 2.07
CA ALA A 39 -7.09 3.47 2.04
C ALA A 39 -6.58 2.03 2.19
N MET A 40 -7.40 1.07 2.60
CA MET A 40 -7.02 -0.35 2.72
C MET A 40 -7.74 -1.26 1.71
N LEU A 41 -8.35 -0.67 0.67
CA LEU A 41 -9.10 -1.40 -0.37
C LEU A 41 -8.41 -1.37 -1.74
N GLY A 42 -7.14 -0.95 -1.79
CA GLY A 42 -6.34 -0.92 -3.02
C GLY A 42 -6.03 -2.32 -3.55
N ASP A 43 -5.98 -2.46 -4.87
CA ASP A 43 -5.39 -3.63 -5.53
C ASP A 43 -3.87 -3.69 -5.32
N VAL A 44 -3.24 -2.51 -5.18
CA VAL A 44 -1.84 -2.35 -4.80
C VAL A 44 -1.72 -1.24 -3.75
N GLN A 45 -1.11 -1.57 -2.62
CA GLN A 45 -0.81 -0.67 -1.51
C GLN A 45 0.67 -0.28 -1.50
N ILE A 46 0.92 1.01 -1.74
CA ILE A 46 2.24 1.62 -1.71
C ILE A 46 2.31 2.52 -0.48
N ALA A 47 3.42 2.51 0.24
CA ALA A 47 3.67 3.47 1.31
C ALA A 47 4.96 4.27 1.08
N GLU A 48 5.00 5.50 1.60
CA GLU A 48 6.24 6.26 1.68
C GLU A 48 7.09 5.80 2.89
N PRO A 49 8.44 5.89 2.83
CA PRO A 49 9.31 5.47 3.93
C PRO A 49 8.96 6.13 5.26
N GLY A 50 8.90 5.33 6.33
CA GLY A 50 8.61 5.79 7.69
C GLY A 50 7.18 6.30 7.94
N ALA A 51 6.28 6.22 6.96
CA ALA A 51 4.91 6.68 7.12
C ALA A 51 4.19 5.96 8.27
N LEU A 52 3.50 6.71 9.12
CA LEU A 52 2.66 6.17 10.18
C LEU A 52 1.28 5.80 9.63
N ILE A 53 0.94 4.52 9.66
CA ILE A 53 -0.32 3.99 9.12
C ILE A 53 -0.98 3.10 10.18
N GLY A 54 -2.22 3.41 10.55
CA GLY A 54 -2.94 2.56 11.50
C GLY A 54 -4.30 3.08 11.94
N PHE A 55 -5.20 2.16 12.30
CA PHE A 55 -6.55 2.51 12.72
C PHE A 55 -6.58 3.25 14.06
N ALA A 56 -6.04 2.64 15.11
CA ALA A 56 -5.94 3.25 16.43
C ALA A 56 -4.53 3.82 16.66
N GLY A 57 -4.43 4.94 17.37
CA GLY A 57 -3.13 5.51 17.72
C GLY A 57 -2.38 4.65 18.74
N ALA A 58 -1.05 4.57 18.62
CA ALA A 58 -0.16 3.79 19.48
C ALA A 58 -0.48 3.91 20.99
N ARG A 59 -0.68 5.14 21.48
CA ARG A 59 -1.03 5.41 22.89
C ARG A 59 -2.30 4.69 23.35
N VAL A 60 -3.35 4.68 22.53
CA VAL A 60 -4.63 4.01 22.87
C VAL A 60 -4.42 2.50 22.92
N ILE A 61 -3.60 1.96 22.02
CA ILE A 61 -3.30 0.53 21.98
C ILE A 61 -2.50 0.12 23.22
N GLU A 62 -1.40 0.82 23.53
CA GLU A 62 -0.55 0.55 24.71
C GLU A 62 -1.34 0.61 26.01
N GLN A 63 -2.22 1.59 26.16
CA GLN A 63 -3.09 1.70 27.35
C GLN A 63 -4.08 0.53 27.47
N THR A 64 -4.50 -0.03 26.35
CA THR A 64 -5.46 -1.14 26.30
C THR A 64 -4.78 -2.48 26.61
N ILE A 65 -3.64 -2.76 25.98
CA ILE A 65 -2.91 -4.03 26.15
C ILE A 65 -1.95 -4.03 27.35
N ARG A 66 -1.63 -2.85 27.89
CA ARG A 66 -0.68 -2.62 29.01
C ARG A 66 0.74 -3.13 28.75
N GLU A 67 1.14 -3.12 27.48
CA GLU A 67 2.47 -3.50 27.00
C GLU A 67 3.02 -2.41 26.08
N LYS A 68 4.34 -2.38 25.91
CA LYS A 68 4.99 -1.48 24.95
C LYS A 68 4.88 -2.06 23.55
N LEU A 69 4.63 -1.20 22.58
CA LEU A 69 4.59 -1.62 21.18
C LEU A 69 6.01 -1.91 20.65
N PRO A 70 6.15 -2.84 19.69
CA PRO A 70 7.41 -3.08 19.02
C PRO A 70 7.98 -1.82 18.37
N GLU A 71 9.31 -1.79 18.20
CA GLU A 71 9.95 -0.72 17.44
C GLU A 71 9.41 -0.71 16.00
N GLY A 72 9.14 0.49 15.48
CA GLY A 72 8.60 0.62 14.13
C GLY A 72 7.13 0.19 13.99
N PHE A 73 6.41 -0.14 15.06
CA PHE A 73 4.99 -0.47 14.99
C PHE A 73 4.21 0.60 14.21
N GLN A 74 3.32 0.17 13.31
CA GLN A 74 2.56 1.03 12.39
C GLN A 74 3.39 1.83 11.37
N ARG A 75 4.70 1.60 11.26
CA ARG A 75 5.52 2.19 10.18
C ARG A 75 5.35 1.41 8.88
N ALA A 76 5.54 2.10 7.76
CA ALA A 76 5.46 1.53 6.41
C ALA A 76 6.26 0.23 6.25
N GLU A 77 7.48 0.19 6.79
CA GLU A 77 8.38 -0.96 6.74
C GLU A 77 7.84 -2.13 7.56
N TYR A 78 7.41 -1.86 8.79
CA TYR A 78 6.77 -2.86 9.65
C TYR A 78 5.52 -3.44 8.97
N LEU A 79 4.67 -2.60 8.39
CA LEU A 79 3.46 -3.04 7.71
C LEU A 79 3.75 -3.84 6.44
N LYS A 80 4.84 -3.52 5.73
CA LYS A 80 5.30 -4.31 4.59
C LYS A 80 5.75 -5.70 5.02
N GLU A 81 6.52 -5.82 6.11
CA GLU A 81 6.96 -7.11 6.66
C GLU A 81 5.78 -7.99 7.11
N HIS A 82 4.67 -7.37 7.52
CA HIS A 82 3.46 -8.07 7.97
C HIS A 82 2.39 -8.24 6.88
N GLY A 83 2.71 -7.93 5.61
CA GLY A 83 1.82 -8.17 4.46
C GLY A 83 0.65 -7.18 4.31
N MET A 84 0.69 -6.05 5.01
CA MET A 84 -0.33 -4.99 4.92
C MET A 84 -0.02 -3.94 3.85
N VAL A 85 1.25 -3.83 3.45
CA VAL A 85 1.74 -2.92 2.41
C VAL A 85 2.57 -3.73 1.40
N ASP A 86 2.33 -3.55 0.11
CA ASP A 86 3.05 -4.31 -0.93
C ASP A 86 4.47 -3.77 -1.15
N MET A 87 4.61 -2.44 -1.11
CA MET A 87 5.89 -1.79 -1.38
C MET A 87 6.07 -0.47 -0.63
N VAL A 88 7.31 -0.22 -0.19
CA VAL A 88 7.73 1.07 0.37
C VAL A 88 8.59 1.77 -0.69
N VAL A 89 8.16 2.95 -1.13
CA VAL A 89 8.75 3.65 -2.28
C VAL A 89 9.02 5.11 -1.92
N HIS A 90 10.25 5.55 -2.15
CA HIS A 90 10.62 6.94 -1.92
C HIS A 90 9.85 7.89 -2.87
N ARG A 91 9.50 9.09 -2.38
CA ARG A 91 8.68 10.08 -3.10
C ARG A 91 9.15 10.35 -4.54
N HIS A 92 10.46 10.44 -4.74
CA HIS A 92 11.06 10.70 -6.05
C HIS A 92 10.86 9.57 -7.06
N ASP A 93 10.69 8.33 -6.58
CA ASP A 93 10.53 7.15 -7.43
C ASP A 93 9.06 6.79 -7.65
N LEU A 94 8.12 7.37 -6.88
CA LEU A 94 6.69 7.09 -6.97
C LEU A 94 6.15 7.27 -8.39
N ARG A 95 6.50 8.36 -9.08
CA ARG A 95 6.01 8.60 -10.45
C ARG A 95 6.38 7.47 -11.39
N ALA A 96 7.63 7.03 -11.33
CA ALA A 96 8.11 5.94 -12.17
C ALA A 96 7.44 4.62 -11.80
N THR A 97 7.31 4.33 -10.51
CA THR A 97 6.68 3.12 -10.00
C THR A 97 5.20 3.02 -10.35
N LEU A 98 4.43 4.09 -10.10
CA LEU A 98 3.03 4.18 -10.47
C LEU A 98 2.83 4.02 -11.98
N ALA A 99 3.66 4.66 -12.80
CA ALA A 99 3.59 4.52 -14.25
C ALA A 99 3.81 3.06 -14.70
N ARG A 100 4.75 2.34 -14.08
CA ARG A 100 4.97 0.91 -14.38
C ARG A 100 3.78 0.05 -13.97
N ILE A 101 3.27 0.22 -12.75
CA ILE A 101 2.13 -0.55 -12.24
C ILE A 101 0.89 -0.31 -13.09
N CYS A 102 0.55 0.95 -13.38
CA CYS A 102 -0.58 1.28 -14.23
C CYS A 102 -0.47 0.61 -15.61
N ARG A 103 0.71 0.62 -16.25
CA ARG A 103 0.90 -0.06 -17.55
C ARG A 103 0.68 -1.56 -17.45
N LEU A 104 1.22 -2.20 -16.41
CA LEU A 104 1.06 -3.64 -16.19
C LEU A 104 -0.42 -4.00 -15.99
N LEU A 105 -1.14 -3.26 -15.15
CA LEU A 105 -2.55 -3.55 -14.84
C LEU A 105 -3.49 -3.21 -16.00
N THR A 106 -3.18 -2.20 -16.80
CA THR A 106 -3.99 -1.78 -17.96
C THR A 106 -3.57 -2.43 -19.27
N LYS A 107 -2.51 -3.24 -19.27
CA LYS A 107 -1.89 -3.82 -20.49
C LYS A 107 -1.51 -2.76 -21.54
N ALA A 108 -1.20 -1.54 -21.08
CA ALA A 108 -0.80 -0.46 -21.97
C ALA A 108 0.61 -0.70 -22.52
N PRO A 109 0.89 -0.31 -23.78
CA PRO A 109 2.21 -0.45 -24.36
C PRO A 109 3.26 0.39 -23.60
N PRO A 110 4.55 0.05 -23.68
CA PRO A 110 5.61 0.87 -23.12
C PRO A 110 5.54 2.28 -23.71
N ALA A 111 5.35 3.31 -22.87
CA ALA A 111 5.48 4.68 -23.32
C ALA A 111 6.92 4.94 -23.77
N GLU A 112 7.07 5.43 -24.99
CA GLU A 112 8.33 5.91 -25.54
C GLU A 112 8.86 7.05 -24.66
N GLY A 113 10.15 7.00 -24.31
CA GLY A 113 10.84 8.07 -23.56
C GLY A 113 10.75 8.02 -22.03
N PHE A 114 10.25 6.94 -21.42
CA PHE A 114 10.29 6.77 -19.96
C PHE A 114 11.42 5.84 -19.53
N GLU A 115 12.62 6.38 -19.32
CA GLU A 115 13.73 5.62 -18.73
C GLU A 115 13.42 5.33 -17.25
N SER A 116 13.12 4.06 -16.98
CA SER A 116 12.99 3.56 -15.62
C SER A 116 14.39 3.50 -14.99
N ARG A 117 14.69 4.41 -14.06
CA ARG A 117 15.77 4.16 -13.08
C ARG A 117 15.35 2.91 -12.29
N SER A 118 15.96 1.77 -12.63
CA SER A 118 15.67 0.50 -12.00
C SER A 118 16.15 0.54 -10.55
N ALA A 119 15.24 0.77 -9.61
CA ALA A 119 15.42 0.22 -8.27
C ALA A 119 15.16 -1.28 -8.41
N SER A 120 16.23 -2.07 -8.31
CA SER A 120 16.11 -3.53 -8.19
C SER A 120 15.27 -3.82 -6.96
N LEU A 121 14.05 -4.33 -7.15
CA LEU A 121 13.28 -4.91 -6.07
C LEU A 121 13.93 -6.28 -5.77
N PRO A 122 14.41 -6.54 -4.55
CA PRO A 122 14.78 -7.89 -4.16
C PRO A 122 13.49 -8.69 -4.06
N VAL A 123 13.11 -9.34 -5.16
CA VAL A 123 12.08 -10.38 -5.14
C VAL A 123 12.83 -11.69 -4.92
N ASP A 124 12.99 -12.08 -3.65
CA ASP A 124 13.37 -13.46 -3.32
C ASP A 124 12.18 -14.35 -3.68
N LEU A 125 12.14 -14.79 -4.93
CA LEU A 125 11.25 -15.87 -5.34
C LEU A 125 11.77 -17.16 -4.71
N PRO A 126 10.95 -17.90 -3.95
CA PRO A 126 11.35 -19.22 -3.47
C PRO A 126 11.69 -20.09 -4.68
N ALA A 127 12.87 -20.71 -4.65
CA ALA A 127 13.35 -21.59 -5.70
C ALA A 127 12.28 -22.61 -6.05
N THR A 128 11.89 -22.65 -7.33
CA THR A 128 10.94 -23.61 -7.87
C THR A 128 11.35 -25.02 -7.47
N ALA A 129 10.54 -25.69 -6.65
CA ALA A 129 10.71 -27.09 -6.36
C ALA A 129 10.65 -27.87 -7.68
N SER A 130 11.73 -28.59 -8.00
CA SER A 130 11.80 -29.47 -9.17
C SER A 130 10.72 -30.54 -9.05
N PRO A 131 9.92 -30.81 -10.11
CA PRO A 131 9.01 -31.94 -10.07
C PRO A 131 9.81 -33.25 -10.03
N ALA A 132 9.41 -34.14 -9.11
CA ALA A 132 9.87 -35.53 -9.03
C ALA A 132 9.10 -36.42 -10.00
#